data_AF-A0A1V6BYB0-F1
#
_entry.id   AF-A0A1V6BYB0-F1
#
_cell.length_a   1.000
_cell.length_b   1.000
_cell.length_c   1.000
_cell.angle_alpha   90.00
_cell.angle_beta   90.00
_cell.angle_gamma   90.00
#
_symmetry.space_group_name_H-M   'P 1'
#
loop_
_entity.id
_entity.type
_entity.pdbx_description
1 polymer ?
#
loop_
_entity_poly.entity_id
_entity_poly.type
_entity_poly.pdbx_seq_one_letter_code
_entity_poly.pdbx_strand_id
1 'polypeptide(L)'
;MNYELNKEENRDLVKIEKTDYMLPTLKGINEFVIKNGITKNSWREVFNHLYEILKGAEQDVRKLLNDRKIKGEITDISQSIKSIAGNVFSNSIVYIFLKNKIIGNIKPNIFITSKKSKVKNFDKLATINVDGETQKPDADLIIYTKKENDDVDKCIILSLKTSLRERAGQTYKWKLLMEIATSENTIKDKYNISYETNDMPMVCFATVNFYNEINNPQHRGMFKFFDKAFISKPVNENFISPLSEIIDFVNEEL
;
A
#
# COMPACT_ATOMS: atom_id res chain seq x y z
N MET A 1 -15.16 19.30 -12.20
CA MET A 1 -15.22 19.74 -10.79
C MET A 1 -14.22 18.91 -10.00
N ASN A 2 -13.45 19.54 -9.12
CA ASN A 2 -12.56 18.82 -8.21
C ASN A 2 -13.40 18.15 -7.11
N TYR A 3 -13.00 16.95 -6.69
CA TYR A 3 -13.65 16.26 -5.59
C TYR A 3 -13.26 16.90 -4.26
N GLU A 4 -14.25 17.09 -3.39
CA GLU A 4 -14.02 17.52 -2.01
C GLU A 4 -13.88 16.28 -1.11
N LEU A 5 -12.72 16.15 -0.46
CA LEU A 5 -12.46 15.05 0.47
C LEU A 5 -13.47 15.05 1.62
N ASN A 6 -13.89 13.87 2.05
CA ASN A 6 -14.73 13.76 3.24
C ASN A 6 -13.92 14.09 4.52
N LYS A 7 -14.62 14.19 5.66
CA LYS A 7 -14.02 14.55 6.95
C LYS A 7 -12.87 13.63 7.36
N GLU A 8 -12.96 12.34 7.07
CA GLU A 8 -11.91 11.39 7.43
C GLU A 8 -10.70 11.48 6.51
N GLU A 9 -10.93 11.56 5.20
CA GLU A 9 -9.87 11.72 4.20
C GLU A 9 -9.08 13.01 4.44
N ASN A 10 -9.78 14.11 4.75
CA ASN A 10 -9.14 15.37 5.15
C ASN A 10 -8.31 15.20 6.43
N ARG A 11 -8.83 14.47 7.42
CA ARG A 11 -8.12 14.23 8.68
C ARG A 11 -6.86 13.39 8.46
N ASP A 12 -6.92 12.38 7.60
CA ASP A 12 -5.77 11.56 7.24
C ASP A 12 -4.74 12.35 6.41
N LEU A 13 -5.19 13.18 5.45
CA LEU A 13 -4.33 14.10 4.69
C LEU A 13 -3.57 15.08 5.59
N VAL A 14 -4.28 15.78 6.48
CA VAL A 14 -3.69 16.75 7.42
C VAL A 14 -2.71 16.06 8.38
N LYS A 15 -3.00 14.83 8.82
CA LYS A 15 -2.09 14.07 9.67
C LYS A 15 -0.77 13.77 8.95
N ILE A 16 -0.84 13.36 7.69
CA ILE A 16 0.34 13.08 6.86
C ILE A 16 1.17 14.37 6.68
N GLU A 17 0.51 15.47 6.34
CA GLU A 17 1.15 16.79 6.14
C GLU A 17 1.84 17.34 7.40
N LYS A 18 1.40 16.93 8.60
CA LYS A 18 1.98 17.34 9.89
C LYS A 18 3.02 16.37 10.46
N THR A 19 3.29 15.23 9.80
CA THR A 19 4.23 14.24 10.33
C THR A 19 5.66 14.65 9.99
N ASP A 20 6.50 14.93 11.00
CA ASP A 20 7.86 15.50 10.82
C ASP A 20 8.71 14.75 9.78
N TYR A 21 8.78 13.42 9.87
CA TYR A 21 9.57 12.60 8.95
C TYR A 21 8.97 12.50 7.54
N MET A 22 7.72 12.91 7.34
CA MET A 22 7.11 13.01 6.02
C MET A 22 7.52 14.28 5.30
N LEU A 23 7.86 15.37 6.01
CA LEU A 23 8.08 16.68 5.41
C LEU A 23 9.12 16.67 4.27
N PRO A 24 10.29 16.01 4.39
CA PRO A 24 11.25 15.96 3.30
C PRO A 24 10.70 15.20 2.07
N THR A 25 9.92 14.15 2.29
CA THR A 25 9.30 13.36 1.22
C THR A 25 8.19 14.14 0.53
N LEU A 26 7.33 14.83 1.30
CA LEU A 26 6.27 15.68 0.77
C LEU A 26 6.83 16.84 -0.05
N LYS A 27 7.95 17.42 0.40
CA LYS A 27 8.69 18.42 -0.38
C LYS A 27 9.09 17.85 -1.74
N GLY A 28 9.71 16.68 -1.79
CA GLY A 28 10.11 16.04 -3.06
C GLY A 28 8.92 15.68 -3.97
N ILE A 29 7.80 15.20 -3.40
CA ILE A 29 6.56 14.95 -4.15
C ILE A 29 6.05 16.26 -4.78
N ASN A 30 5.94 17.33 -4.00
CA ASN A 30 5.43 18.61 -4.47
C ASN A 30 6.36 19.26 -5.49
N GLU A 31 7.68 19.21 -5.28
CA GLU A 31 8.67 19.70 -6.23
C GLU A 31 8.59 18.95 -7.57
N PHE A 32 8.40 17.63 -7.54
CA PHE A 32 8.18 16.83 -8.75
C PHE A 32 6.93 17.32 -9.51
N VAL A 33 5.81 17.48 -8.81
CA VAL A 33 4.55 17.90 -9.41
C VAL A 33 4.65 19.33 -9.97
N ILE A 34 5.25 20.27 -9.23
CA ILE A 34 5.44 21.66 -9.67
C ILE A 34 6.32 21.71 -10.90
N LYS A 35 7.46 21.00 -10.88
CA LYS A 35 8.43 20.98 -12.00
C LYS A 35 7.82 20.42 -13.29
N ASN A 36 6.94 19.43 -13.18
CA ASN A 36 6.27 18.80 -14.33
C ASN A 36 4.91 19.45 -14.67
N GLY A 37 4.58 20.57 -14.01
CA GLY A 37 3.30 21.25 -14.13
C GLY A 37 2.19 20.55 -13.34
N ILE A 38 1.42 21.32 -12.56
CA ILE A 38 0.36 20.80 -11.68
C ILE A 38 -0.82 20.30 -12.54
N THR A 39 -0.75 19.04 -12.96
CA THR A 39 -1.70 18.41 -13.89
C THR A 39 -2.19 17.08 -13.35
N LYS A 40 -3.24 16.53 -13.98
CA LYS A 40 -3.66 15.15 -13.73
C LYS A 40 -2.49 14.18 -13.93
N ASN A 41 -1.71 14.34 -14.99
CA ASN A 41 -0.63 13.41 -15.30
C ASN A 41 0.54 13.49 -14.31
N SER A 42 0.95 14.68 -13.89
CA SER A 42 2.06 14.85 -12.93
C SER A 42 1.77 14.16 -11.59
N TRP A 43 0.52 14.20 -11.13
CA TRP A 43 0.09 13.51 -9.92
C TRP A 43 -0.02 12.00 -10.09
N ARG A 44 -0.28 11.49 -11.31
CA ARG A 44 -0.20 10.05 -11.61
C ARG A 44 1.25 9.59 -11.58
N GLU A 45 2.11 10.30 -12.30
CA GLU A 45 3.50 9.92 -12.51
C GLU A 45 4.36 9.97 -11.24
N VAL A 46 4.03 10.83 -10.27
CA VAL A 46 4.84 10.92 -9.04
C VAL A 46 4.90 9.60 -8.26
N PHE A 47 3.92 8.69 -8.41
CA PHE A 47 3.99 7.32 -7.89
C PHE A 47 5.23 6.57 -8.39
N ASN A 48 5.59 6.75 -9.66
CA ASN A 48 6.73 6.11 -10.31
C ASN A 48 8.06 6.71 -9.86
N HIS A 49 8.07 7.87 -9.22
CA HIS A 49 9.30 8.54 -8.76
C HIS A 49 9.52 8.46 -7.24
N LEU A 50 8.66 7.73 -6.52
CA LEU A 50 8.81 7.60 -5.07
C LEU A 50 10.14 6.96 -4.65
N TYR A 51 10.76 6.08 -5.45
CA TYR A 51 12.11 5.57 -5.13
C TYR A 51 13.13 6.71 -4.98
N GLU A 52 13.16 7.62 -5.97
CA GLU A 52 14.12 8.73 -6.01
C GLU A 52 13.82 9.75 -4.91
N ILE A 53 12.54 10.08 -4.73
CA ILE A 53 12.08 11.02 -3.70
C ILE A 53 12.42 10.51 -2.29
N LEU A 54 12.13 9.25 -2.00
CA LEU A 54 12.42 8.65 -0.70
C LEU A 54 13.93 8.55 -0.45
N LYS A 55 14.73 8.28 -1.50
CA LYS A 55 16.19 8.29 -1.40
C LYS A 55 16.75 9.68 -1.16
N GLY A 56 16.23 10.70 -1.85
CA GLY A 56 16.61 12.09 -1.64
C GLY A 56 16.29 12.59 -0.22
N ALA A 57 15.16 12.16 0.34
CA ALA A 57 14.74 12.49 1.70
C ALA A 57 15.56 11.81 2.82
N GLU A 58 16.38 10.80 2.50
CA GLU A 58 17.03 9.95 3.50
C GLU A 58 17.94 10.74 4.46
N GLN A 59 18.71 11.69 3.95
CA GLN A 59 19.65 12.48 4.76
C GLN A 59 18.93 13.42 5.73
N ASP A 60 17.86 14.08 5.26
CA ASP A 60 17.06 14.98 6.10
C ASP A 60 16.36 14.20 7.23
N VAL A 61 15.81 13.03 6.91
CA VAL A 61 15.21 12.14 7.93
C VAL A 61 16.26 11.67 8.94
N ARG A 62 17.48 11.34 8.50
CA ARG A 62 18.59 10.98 9.39
C ARG A 62 18.97 12.12 10.31
N LYS A 63 18.98 13.36 9.82
CA LYS A 63 19.24 14.55 10.64
C LYS A 63 18.19 14.71 11.74
N LEU A 64 16.90 14.60 11.38
CA LEU A 64 15.80 14.64 12.35
C LEU A 64 15.94 13.56 13.43
N LEU A 65 16.35 12.34 13.05
CA LEU A 65 16.58 11.26 13.99
C LEU A 65 17.79 11.49 14.90
N ASN A 66 18.88 12.05 14.38
CA ASN A 66 20.03 12.42 15.20
C ASN A 66 19.64 13.44 16.27
N ASP A 67 18.87 14.48 15.91
CA ASP A 67 18.41 15.50 16.85
C ASP A 67 17.55 14.88 17.97
N ARG A 68 16.68 13.93 17.62
CA ARG A 68 15.86 13.20 18.61
C ARG A 68 16.67 12.24 19.48
N LYS A 69 17.73 11.63 18.93
CA LYS A 69 18.67 10.81 19.72
C LYS A 69 19.41 11.68 20.73
N ILE A 70 19.86 12.87 20.33
CA ILE A 70 20.51 13.84 21.22
C ILE A 70 19.56 14.25 22.36
N LYS A 71 18.26 14.40 22.07
CA LYS A 71 17.22 14.69 23.07
C LYS A 71 16.82 13.48 23.93
N GLY A 72 17.38 12.29 23.70
CA GLY A 72 17.07 11.07 24.43
C GLY A 72 15.71 10.44 24.08
N GLU A 73 15.05 10.88 23.01
CA GLU A 73 13.73 10.39 22.61
C GLU A 73 13.79 9.03 21.89
N ILE A 74 14.95 8.71 21.31
CA ILE A 74 15.23 7.42 20.66
C ILE A 74 16.63 6.92 21.02
N THR A 75 16.81 5.61 21.02
CA THR A 75 18.08 4.95 21.35
C THR A 75 18.80 4.43 20.09
N ASP A 76 18.06 3.84 19.16
CA ASP A 76 18.60 3.28 17.90
C ASP A 76 18.03 3.98 16.65
N ILE A 77 18.92 4.71 15.96
CA ILE A 77 18.62 5.37 14.68
C ILE A 77 18.38 4.33 13.58
N SER A 78 19.13 3.23 13.54
CA SER A 78 19.06 2.26 12.45
C SER A 78 17.71 1.53 12.42
N GLN A 79 17.21 1.11 13.58
CA GLN A 79 15.86 0.56 13.70
C GLN A 79 14.79 1.61 13.38
N SER A 80 14.97 2.84 13.86
CA SER A 80 14.03 3.95 13.59
C SER A 80 13.91 4.26 12.10
N ILE A 81 15.02 4.27 11.36
CA ILE A 81 15.03 4.48 9.89
C ILE A 81 14.22 3.41 9.17
N LYS A 82 14.38 2.14 9.55
CA LYS A 82 13.64 1.04 8.89
C LYS A 82 12.14 1.18 9.08
N SER A 83 11.71 1.50 10.30
CA SER A 83 10.30 1.73 10.64
C SER A 83 9.74 2.95 9.90
N ILE A 84 10.48 4.06 9.92
CA ILE A 84 10.09 5.32 9.26
C ILE A 84 10.00 5.12 7.74
N ALA A 85 10.94 4.44 7.11
CA ALA A 85 10.91 4.23 5.66
C ALA A 85 9.64 3.49 5.20
N GLY A 86 9.19 2.48 5.96
CA GLY A 86 7.94 1.78 5.68
C GLY A 86 6.70 2.67 5.84
N ASN A 87 6.65 3.42 6.95
CA ASN A 87 5.54 4.33 7.24
C ASN A 87 5.48 5.50 6.25
N VAL A 88 6.63 6.06 5.89
CA VAL A 88 6.74 7.13 4.90
C VAL A 88 6.29 6.64 3.52
N PHE A 89 6.66 5.43 3.12
CA PHE A 89 6.18 4.87 1.86
C PHE A 89 4.66 4.71 1.85
N SER A 90 4.08 4.13 2.92
CA SER A 90 2.63 3.97 3.07
C SER A 90 1.88 5.32 3.02
N ASN A 91 2.33 6.30 3.81
CA ASN A 91 1.73 7.63 3.83
C ASN A 91 1.91 8.38 2.51
N SER A 92 3.01 8.15 1.78
CA SER A 92 3.20 8.73 0.45
C SER A 92 2.14 8.21 -0.53
N ILE A 93 1.84 6.91 -0.48
CA ILE A 93 0.79 6.33 -1.31
C ILE A 93 -0.57 6.95 -0.97
N VAL A 94 -0.92 7.01 0.32
CA VAL A 94 -2.19 7.62 0.76
C VAL A 94 -2.27 9.09 0.33
N TYR A 95 -1.20 9.87 0.52
CA TYR A 95 -1.15 11.27 0.13
C TYR A 95 -1.39 11.46 -1.37
N ILE A 96 -0.62 10.75 -2.20
CA ILE A 96 -0.71 10.85 -3.65
C ILE A 96 -2.08 10.34 -4.14
N PHE A 97 -2.61 9.28 -3.54
CA PHE A 97 -3.96 8.77 -3.82
C PHE A 97 -5.03 9.83 -3.57
N LEU A 98 -5.01 10.48 -2.39
CA LEU A 98 -5.98 11.53 -2.05
C LEU A 98 -5.86 12.75 -2.96
N LYS A 99 -4.63 13.15 -3.35
CA LYS A 99 -4.43 14.24 -4.32
C LYS A 99 -4.96 13.85 -5.71
N ASN A 100 -4.74 12.62 -6.16
CA ASN A 100 -5.33 12.09 -7.40
C ASN A 100 -6.86 12.02 -7.34
N LYS A 101 -7.44 11.72 -6.18
CA LYS A 101 -8.89 11.77 -5.97
C LYS A 101 -9.43 13.20 -6.10
N ILE A 102 -8.81 14.17 -5.43
CA ILE A 102 -9.20 15.59 -5.51
C ILE A 102 -9.24 16.10 -6.96
N ILE A 103 -8.21 15.80 -7.75
CA ILE A 103 -8.11 16.27 -9.14
C ILE A 103 -8.93 15.42 -10.12
N GLY A 104 -9.63 14.37 -9.65
CA GLY A 104 -10.53 13.55 -10.46
C GLY A 104 -9.82 12.52 -11.34
N ASN A 105 -8.70 11.96 -10.89
CA ASN A 105 -8.09 10.76 -11.47
C ASN A 105 -8.64 9.48 -10.83
N ILE A 106 -9.16 9.54 -9.60
CA ILE A 106 -9.77 8.40 -8.88
C ILE A 106 -11.24 8.71 -8.65
N LYS A 107 -12.12 7.72 -8.84
CA LYS A 107 -13.57 7.89 -8.63
C LYS A 107 -13.89 8.33 -7.18
N PRO A 108 -14.87 9.22 -6.97
CA PRO A 108 -15.28 9.71 -5.64
C PRO A 108 -15.66 8.63 -4.62
N ASN A 109 -16.20 7.49 -5.07
CA ASN A 109 -16.67 6.40 -4.21
C ASN A 109 -15.57 5.40 -3.80
N ILE A 110 -14.32 5.60 -4.24
CA ILE A 110 -13.19 4.75 -3.86
C ILE A 110 -12.45 5.38 -2.68
N PHE A 111 -12.27 4.61 -1.61
CA PHE A 111 -11.63 5.04 -0.37
C PHE A 111 -10.32 4.28 -0.13
N ILE A 112 -9.41 4.88 0.64
CA ILE A 112 -8.15 4.26 1.04
C ILE A 112 -7.91 4.46 2.55
N THR A 113 -7.37 3.45 3.23
CA THR A 113 -7.03 3.54 4.65
C THR A 113 -5.94 2.54 5.05
N SER A 114 -5.10 2.91 6.02
CA SER A 114 -4.19 1.98 6.72
C SER A 114 -4.82 1.36 7.97
N LYS A 115 -6.01 1.80 8.37
CA LYS A 115 -6.70 1.35 9.58
C LYS A 115 -7.76 0.32 9.24
N LYS A 116 -7.45 -0.96 9.50
CA LYS A 116 -8.37 -2.11 9.32
C LYS A 116 -9.71 -1.89 10.04
N SER A 117 -9.68 -1.33 11.25
CA SER A 117 -10.87 -1.04 12.04
C SER A 117 -11.82 0.02 11.47
N LYS A 118 -11.38 0.83 10.49
CA LYS A 118 -12.26 1.76 9.77
C LYS A 118 -13.11 1.06 8.70
N VAL A 119 -12.72 -0.14 8.31
CA VAL A 119 -13.39 -0.90 7.25
C VAL A 119 -14.36 -1.85 7.93
N LYS A 120 -15.66 -1.54 7.80
CA LYS A 120 -16.72 -2.30 8.45
C LYS A 120 -16.64 -3.77 8.06
N ASN A 121 -16.67 -4.66 9.05
CA ASN A 121 -16.57 -6.11 8.88
C ASN A 121 -15.29 -6.62 8.17
N PHE A 122 -14.21 -5.84 8.12
CA PHE A 122 -12.96 -6.27 7.45
C PHE A 122 -12.38 -7.57 8.02
N ASP A 123 -12.47 -7.80 9.32
CA ASP A 123 -11.99 -9.06 9.92
C ASP A 123 -12.72 -10.28 9.35
N LYS A 124 -14.00 -10.18 9.00
CA LYS A 124 -14.75 -11.29 8.36
C LYS A 124 -14.24 -11.54 6.94
N LEU A 125 -13.93 -10.47 6.21
CA LEU A 125 -13.38 -10.54 4.86
C LEU A 125 -11.95 -11.08 4.83
N ALA A 126 -11.17 -10.89 5.90
CA ALA A 126 -9.73 -11.11 5.89
C ALA A 126 -9.28 -12.31 6.75
N THR A 127 -10.16 -12.95 7.51
CA THR A 127 -9.78 -14.04 8.41
C THR A 127 -10.09 -15.39 7.78
N ILE A 128 -9.04 -16.20 7.61
CA ILE A 128 -9.15 -17.61 7.21
C ILE A 128 -8.93 -18.46 8.44
N ASN A 129 -9.79 -19.46 8.66
CA ASN A 129 -9.61 -20.43 9.73
C ASN A 129 -8.83 -21.66 9.20
N VAL A 130 -7.87 -22.14 9.98
CA VAL A 130 -7.07 -23.33 9.68
C VAL A 130 -7.04 -24.18 10.94
N ASP A 131 -7.80 -25.27 10.95
CA ASP A 131 -7.91 -26.20 12.07
C ASP A 131 -8.16 -25.54 13.44
N GLY A 132 -9.09 -24.58 13.47
CA GLY A 132 -9.44 -23.83 14.68
C GLY A 132 -8.61 -22.57 14.92
N GLU A 133 -7.47 -22.41 14.24
CA GLU A 133 -6.62 -21.22 14.32
C GLU A 133 -6.99 -20.15 13.28
N THR A 134 -6.61 -18.90 13.52
CA THR A 134 -6.91 -17.78 12.59
C THR A 134 -5.66 -17.29 11.86
N GLN A 135 -5.81 -17.09 10.55
CA GLN A 135 -4.80 -16.51 9.66
C GLN A 135 -5.33 -15.20 9.08
N LYS A 136 -4.54 -14.13 9.17
CA LYS A 136 -4.90 -12.78 8.71
C LYS A 136 -3.83 -12.24 7.75
N PRO A 137 -4.21 -11.35 6.81
CA PRO A 137 -3.26 -10.78 5.87
C PRO A 137 -2.36 -9.76 6.55
N ASP A 138 -1.15 -9.66 6.03
CA ASP A 138 -0.27 -8.51 6.22
C ASP A 138 -0.74 -7.33 5.34
N ALA A 139 -1.89 -6.77 5.70
CA ALA A 139 -2.51 -5.64 5.01
C ALA A 139 -1.95 -4.31 5.54
N ASP A 140 -1.17 -3.62 4.69
CA ASP A 140 -0.62 -2.29 4.97
C ASP A 140 -1.61 -1.17 4.61
N LEU A 141 -2.31 -1.33 3.48
CA LEU A 141 -3.38 -0.44 3.01
C LEU A 141 -4.58 -1.26 2.53
N ILE A 142 -5.77 -0.68 2.67
CA ILE A 142 -7.02 -1.21 2.15
C ILE A 142 -7.62 -0.13 1.25
N ILE A 143 -7.92 -0.48 -0.01
CA ILE A 143 -8.62 0.36 -0.97
C ILE A 143 -9.98 -0.28 -1.23
N TYR A 144 -11.07 0.45 -1.09
CA TYR A 144 -12.40 -0.18 -1.08
C TYR A 144 -13.51 0.77 -1.52
N THR A 145 -14.61 0.16 -1.95
CA THR A 145 -15.91 0.82 -2.18
C THR A 145 -16.90 0.37 -1.11
N LYS A 146 -18.01 1.09 -1.00
CA LYS A 146 -19.06 0.84 -0.01
C LYS A 146 -20.40 0.62 -0.69
N LYS A 147 -21.19 -0.31 -0.15
CA LYS A 147 -22.61 -0.48 -0.45
C LYS A 147 -23.40 0.64 0.23
N GLU A 148 -24.67 0.81 -0.12
CA GLU A 148 -25.54 1.84 0.48
C GLU A 148 -25.67 1.72 2.01
N ASN A 149 -25.55 0.50 2.55
CA ASN A 149 -25.60 0.19 3.98
C ASN A 149 -24.25 0.34 4.71
N ASP A 150 -23.26 0.98 4.07
CA ASP A 150 -21.89 1.21 4.55
C ASP A 150 -21.03 -0.05 4.70
N ASP A 151 -21.53 -1.24 4.33
CA ASP A 151 -20.69 -2.43 4.22
C ASP A 151 -19.72 -2.30 3.04
N VAL A 152 -18.60 -3.01 3.12
CA VAL A 152 -17.65 -3.10 1.99
C VAL A 152 -18.35 -3.73 0.80
N ASP A 153 -18.23 -3.09 -0.37
CA ASP A 153 -18.67 -3.63 -1.64
C ASP A 153 -17.56 -4.48 -2.27
N LYS A 154 -16.49 -3.82 -2.68
CA LYS A 154 -15.25 -4.48 -3.13
C LYS A 154 -14.06 -3.94 -2.36
N CYS A 155 -13.01 -4.74 -2.24
CA CYS A 155 -11.78 -4.29 -1.63
C CYS A 155 -10.51 -4.88 -2.24
N ILE A 156 -9.46 -4.07 -2.20
CA ILE A 156 -8.09 -4.41 -2.50
C ILE A 156 -7.30 -4.31 -1.20
N ILE A 157 -6.64 -5.40 -0.83
CA ILE A 157 -5.61 -5.43 0.20
C ILE A 157 -4.27 -5.17 -0.49
N LEU A 158 -3.62 -4.08 -0.13
CA LEU A 158 -2.33 -3.69 -0.68
C LEU A 158 -1.25 -3.84 0.38
N SER A 159 -0.36 -4.82 0.20
CA SER A 159 0.85 -4.96 1.00
C SER A 159 1.98 -4.11 0.44
N LEU A 160 2.70 -3.43 1.32
CA LEU A 160 3.74 -2.49 0.99
C LEU A 160 5.08 -2.96 1.54
N LYS A 161 6.09 -3.06 0.68
CA LYS A 161 7.44 -3.43 1.10
C LYS A 161 8.50 -2.51 0.52
N THR A 162 9.34 -1.92 1.36
CA THR A 162 10.49 -1.13 0.90
C THR A 162 11.63 -2.00 0.33
N SER A 163 11.69 -3.28 0.73
CA SER A 163 12.64 -4.31 0.29
C SER A 163 11.97 -5.70 0.25
N LEU A 164 12.42 -6.59 -0.63
CA LEU A 164 11.74 -7.85 -1.00
C LEU A 164 12.27 -9.12 -0.31
N ARG A 165 13.18 -8.98 0.66
CA ARG A 165 13.65 -10.06 1.57
C ARG A 165 12.48 -10.90 2.13
N GLU A 166 12.75 -11.87 3.01
CA GLU A 166 11.77 -12.85 3.51
C GLU A 166 10.36 -12.33 3.89
N ARG A 167 10.22 -11.05 4.26
CA ARG A 167 8.96 -10.36 4.53
C ARG A 167 7.97 -10.32 3.36
N ALA A 168 8.40 -10.35 2.10
CA ALA A 168 7.47 -10.48 0.97
C ALA A 168 6.78 -11.86 0.97
N GLY A 169 7.39 -12.83 1.67
CA GLY A 169 6.88 -14.18 1.82
C GLY A 169 5.57 -14.29 2.60
N GLN A 170 5.27 -13.34 3.48
CA GLN A 170 4.06 -13.39 4.30
C GLN A 170 2.81 -13.09 3.48
N THR A 171 2.85 -12.08 2.59
CA THR A 171 1.69 -11.70 1.79
C THR A 171 1.28 -12.78 0.79
N TYR A 172 2.23 -13.36 0.04
CA TYR A 172 1.86 -14.37 -0.97
C TYR A 172 1.34 -15.65 -0.31
N LYS A 173 1.85 -16.03 0.88
CA LYS A 173 1.32 -17.17 1.64
C LYS A 173 -0.15 -16.97 1.98
N TRP A 174 -0.54 -15.75 2.37
CA TRP A 174 -1.93 -15.46 2.67
C TRP A 174 -2.81 -15.53 1.42
N LYS A 175 -2.37 -14.98 0.28
CA LYS A 175 -3.08 -15.09 -1.00
C LYS A 175 -3.22 -16.54 -1.46
N LEU A 176 -2.16 -17.35 -1.34
CA LEU A 176 -2.22 -18.78 -1.63
C LEU A 176 -3.20 -19.51 -0.71
N LEU A 177 -3.18 -19.21 0.59
CA LEU A 177 -4.11 -19.79 1.55
C LEU A 177 -5.56 -19.41 1.22
N MET A 178 -5.79 -18.16 0.79
CA MET A 178 -7.09 -17.68 0.34
C MET A 178 -7.59 -18.48 -0.86
N GLU A 179 -6.75 -18.65 -1.89
CA GLU A 179 -7.09 -19.45 -3.08
C GLU A 179 -7.35 -20.94 -2.75
N ILE A 180 -6.60 -21.52 -1.81
CA ILE A 180 -6.84 -22.88 -1.31
C ILE A 180 -8.19 -22.95 -0.56
N ALA A 181 -8.50 -21.95 0.25
CA ALA A 181 -9.73 -21.94 1.05
C ALA A 181 -10.99 -21.81 0.18
N THR A 182 -10.90 -21.15 -0.97
CA THR A 182 -12.03 -20.89 -1.87
C THR A 182 -12.13 -21.82 -3.08
N SER A 183 -11.16 -22.71 -3.29
CA SER A 183 -11.21 -23.70 -4.36
C SER A 183 -11.56 -25.09 -3.84
N GLU A 184 -12.14 -25.92 -4.70
CA GLU A 184 -12.36 -27.34 -4.43
C GLU A 184 -11.02 -28.09 -4.58
N ASN A 185 -10.44 -28.52 -3.45
CA ASN A 185 -9.17 -29.23 -3.43
C ASN A 185 -9.00 -30.04 -2.14
N THR A 186 -8.17 -31.08 -2.19
CA THR A 186 -7.90 -31.98 -1.05
C THR A 186 -7.02 -31.34 0.05
N ILE A 187 -6.33 -30.24 -0.24
CA ILE A 187 -5.48 -29.53 0.73
C ILE A 187 -6.38 -28.82 1.76
N LYS A 188 -7.50 -28.25 1.31
CA LYS A 188 -8.51 -27.62 2.15
C LYS A 188 -9.01 -28.59 3.22
N ASP A 189 -9.41 -29.80 2.81
CA ASP A 189 -9.89 -30.84 3.73
C ASP A 189 -8.77 -31.32 4.67
N LYS A 190 -7.58 -31.57 4.13
CA LYS A 190 -6.42 -32.07 4.89
C LYS A 190 -6.09 -31.16 6.08
N TYR A 191 -6.18 -29.85 5.91
CA TYR A 191 -5.83 -28.86 6.92
C TYR A 191 -7.04 -28.20 7.58
N ASN A 192 -8.25 -28.73 7.35
CA ASN A 192 -9.50 -28.19 7.90
C ASN A 192 -9.61 -26.67 7.70
N ILE A 193 -9.38 -26.23 6.45
CA ILE A 193 -9.35 -24.81 6.09
C ILE A 193 -10.78 -24.35 5.78
N SER A 194 -11.23 -23.30 6.46
CA SER A 194 -12.52 -22.66 6.20
C SER A 194 -12.38 -21.15 6.05
N TYR A 195 -13.17 -20.59 5.15
CA TYR A 195 -13.16 -19.16 4.86
C TYR A 195 -14.56 -18.73 4.42
N GLU A 196 -15.21 -17.96 5.28
CA GLU A 196 -16.60 -17.54 5.11
C GLU A 196 -16.66 -16.10 4.56
N THR A 197 -16.34 -15.96 3.26
CA THR A 197 -16.59 -14.71 2.54
C THR A 197 -17.30 -14.98 1.21
N ASN A 198 -18.26 -14.11 0.88
CA ASN A 198 -18.94 -14.13 -0.42
C ASN A 198 -18.18 -13.28 -1.45
N ASP A 199 -17.41 -12.29 -0.99
CA ASP A 199 -16.66 -11.36 -1.83
C ASP A 199 -15.18 -11.43 -1.42
N MET A 200 -14.34 -12.02 -2.26
CA MET A 200 -12.90 -12.12 -1.99
C MET A 200 -12.20 -10.77 -2.20
N PRO A 201 -11.32 -10.34 -1.27
CA PRO A 201 -10.46 -9.20 -1.53
C PRO A 201 -9.46 -9.51 -2.64
N MET A 202 -9.21 -8.55 -3.52
CA MET A 202 -8.03 -8.59 -4.37
C MET A 202 -6.78 -8.32 -3.54
N VAL A 203 -5.73 -9.13 -3.72
CA VAL A 203 -4.47 -9.02 -3.00
C VAL A 203 -3.42 -8.46 -3.94
N CYS A 204 -3.04 -7.23 -3.67
CA CYS A 204 -2.02 -6.52 -4.42
C CYS A 204 -0.76 -6.32 -3.57
N PHE A 205 0.33 -6.08 -4.27
CA PHE A 205 1.64 -5.83 -3.67
C PHE A 205 2.26 -4.58 -4.29
N ALA A 206 2.88 -3.71 -3.48
CA ALA A 206 3.68 -2.61 -3.99
C ALA A 206 5.05 -2.52 -3.30
N THR A 207 6.07 -2.17 -4.08
CA THR A 207 7.42 -2.02 -3.56
C THR A 207 8.15 -0.79 -4.08
N VAL A 208 8.99 -0.22 -3.22
CA VAL A 208 9.99 0.78 -3.63
C VAL A 208 11.21 0.12 -4.28
N ASN A 209 11.47 -1.15 -3.93
CA ASN A 209 12.60 -1.94 -4.41
C ASN A 209 13.96 -1.23 -4.20
N PHE A 210 14.27 -0.89 -2.94
CA PHE A 210 15.48 -0.13 -2.63
C PHE A 210 16.80 -0.83 -3.03
N TYR A 211 16.81 -2.16 -3.00
CA TYR A 211 17.99 -2.99 -3.25
C TYR A 211 17.99 -3.70 -4.61
N ASN A 212 17.10 -3.30 -5.53
CA ASN A 212 16.98 -3.88 -6.87
C ASN A 212 16.76 -5.41 -6.88
N GLU A 213 15.92 -5.90 -5.98
CA GLU A 213 15.65 -7.32 -5.72
C GLU A 213 14.63 -7.93 -6.72
N ILE A 214 13.82 -7.12 -7.42
CA ILE A 214 12.73 -7.62 -8.29
C ILE A 214 13.18 -8.57 -9.41
N ASN A 215 14.46 -8.53 -9.78
CA ASN A 215 15.00 -9.36 -10.85
C ASN A 215 15.39 -10.77 -10.38
N ASN A 216 15.35 -11.02 -9.07
CA ASN A 216 15.53 -12.37 -8.54
C ASN A 216 14.39 -13.29 -9.05
N PRO A 217 14.70 -14.45 -9.66
CA PRO A 217 13.68 -15.36 -10.19
C PRO A 217 12.63 -15.80 -9.17
N GLN A 218 13.01 -15.97 -7.89
CA GLN A 218 12.06 -16.35 -6.84
C GLN A 218 11.07 -15.22 -6.54
N HIS A 219 11.53 -13.96 -6.54
CA HIS A 219 10.64 -12.80 -6.40
C HIS A 219 9.74 -12.62 -7.61
N ARG A 220 10.25 -12.85 -8.83
CA ARG A 220 9.43 -12.86 -10.04
C ARG A 220 8.32 -13.92 -9.99
N GLY A 221 8.65 -15.13 -9.53
CA GLY A 221 7.67 -16.19 -9.30
C GLY A 221 6.63 -15.82 -8.24
N MET A 222 7.09 -15.22 -7.13
CA MET A 222 6.22 -14.74 -6.06
C MET A 222 5.22 -13.67 -6.53
N PHE A 223 5.62 -12.74 -7.41
CA PHE A 223 4.72 -11.70 -7.89
C PHE A 223 3.51 -12.22 -8.66
N LYS A 224 3.62 -13.41 -9.27
CA LYS A 224 2.54 -14.04 -10.04
C LYS A 224 1.36 -14.50 -9.17
N PHE A 225 1.54 -14.60 -7.85
CA PHE A 225 0.45 -14.95 -6.95
C PHE A 225 -0.46 -13.76 -6.63
N PHE A 226 0.02 -12.52 -6.77
CA PHE A 226 -0.80 -11.34 -6.49
C PHE A 226 -1.71 -11.02 -7.68
N ASP A 227 -2.88 -10.47 -7.39
CA ASP A 227 -3.81 -10.01 -8.43
C ASP A 227 -3.17 -8.87 -9.24
N LYS A 228 -2.39 -8.00 -8.57
CA LYS A 228 -1.45 -7.09 -9.25
C LYS A 228 -0.25 -6.74 -8.37
N ALA A 229 0.93 -6.60 -8.98
CA ALA A 229 2.14 -6.14 -8.34
C ALA A 229 2.59 -4.80 -8.93
N PHE A 230 3.03 -3.88 -8.06
CA PHE A 230 3.41 -2.52 -8.42
C PHE A 230 4.83 -2.16 -7.94
N ILE A 231 5.50 -1.28 -8.67
CA ILE A 231 6.80 -0.71 -8.29
C ILE A 231 6.82 0.81 -8.41
N SER A 232 7.40 1.49 -7.42
CA SER A 232 7.63 2.94 -7.42
C SER A 232 8.82 3.38 -8.30
N LYS A 233 8.88 2.83 -9.52
CA LYS A 233 9.87 3.12 -10.57
C LYS A 233 9.17 3.02 -11.93
N PRO A 234 9.57 3.82 -12.93
CA PRO A 234 9.21 3.51 -14.31
C PRO A 234 9.81 2.15 -14.67
N VAL A 235 8.98 1.26 -15.22
CA VAL A 235 9.40 -0.09 -15.58
C VAL A 235 8.61 -0.55 -16.81
N ASN A 236 9.20 -1.45 -17.59
CA ASN A 236 8.54 -2.13 -18.71
C ASN A 236 8.77 -3.64 -18.56
N GLU A 237 8.15 -4.23 -17.55
CA GLU A 237 8.28 -5.65 -17.19
C GLU A 237 6.89 -6.28 -17.17
N ASN A 238 6.80 -7.56 -17.52
CA ASN A 238 5.51 -8.27 -17.61
C ASN A 238 4.98 -8.80 -16.27
N PHE A 239 5.81 -8.80 -15.22
CA PHE A 239 5.50 -9.39 -13.91
C PHE A 239 5.22 -8.33 -12.83
N ILE A 240 5.43 -7.05 -13.13
CA ILE A 240 5.24 -5.94 -12.20
C ILE A 240 4.97 -4.64 -12.97
N SER A 241 3.97 -3.90 -12.54
CA SER A 241 3.56 -2.63 -13.17
C SER A 241 4.18 -1.42 -12.48
N PRO A 242 4.39 -0.29 -13.18
CA PRO A 242 4.59 1.00 -12.53
C PRO A 242 3.46 1.30 -11.54
N LEU A 243 3.79 1.90 -10.40
CA LEU A 243 2.80 2.18 -9.35
C LEU A 243 1.75 3.21 -9.80
N SER A 244 2.02 4.04 -10.82
CA SER A 244 1.00 4.93 -11.40
C SER A 244 -0.23 4.18 -11.92
N GLU A 245 -0.08 2.93 -12.36
CA GLU A 245 -1.19 2.08 -12.83
C GLU A 245 -2.19 1.72 -11.72
N ILE A 246 -1.86 1.94 -10.44
CA ILE A 246 -2.81 1.72 -9.33
C ILE A 246 -4.08 2.55 -9.54
N ILE A 247 -3.98 3.71 -10.20
CA ILE A 247 -5.11 4.61 -10.43
C ILE A 247 -6.10 3.98 -11.41
N ASP A 248 -5.62 3.42 -12.51
CA ASP A 248 -6.50 2.79 -13.49
C ASP A 248 -7.05 1.49 -12.91
N PHE A 249 -6.19 0.69 -12.27
CA PHE A 249 -6.58 -0.56 -11.64
C PHE A 249 -7.70 -0.39 -10.61
N VAL A 250 -7.61 0.57 -9.69
CA VAL A 250 -8.68 0.78 -8.70
C VAL A 250 -9.96 1.30 -9.34
N ASN A 251 -9.87 2.07 -10.43
CA ASN A 251 -11.06 2.56 -11.13
C ASN A 251 -11.71 1.49 -12.00
N GLU A 252 -10.97 0.49 -12.47
CA GLU A 252 -11.51 -0.60 -13.28
C GLU A 252 -12.13 -1.67 -12.38
N GLU A 253 -11.44 -2.04 -11.31
CA GLU A 253 -11.83 -3.17 -10.47
C GLU A 253 -12.83 -2.81 -9.36
N LEU A 254 -12.86 -1.53 -8.91
CA LEU A 254 -13.78 -1.01 -7.89
C LEU A 254 -14.85 -0.07 -8.47
#